data_AF-A0A350AP33-F1
#
_entry.id   AF-A0A350AP33-F1
#
_cell.length_a   1.000
_cell.length_b   1.000
_cell.length_c   1.000
_cell.angle_alpha   90.00
_cell.angle_beta   90.00
_cell.angle_gamma   90.00
#
_symmetry.space_group_name_H-M   'P 1'
#
loop_
_entity.id
_entity.type
_entity.pdbx_description
1 polymer ?
#
loop_
_entity_poly.entity_id
_entity_poly.type
_entity_poly.pdbx_seq_one_letter_code
_entity_poly.pdbx_strand_id
1 'polypeptide(L)'
;MHFKDIAEEIDKSGLNKKKTHPQTVHNELIKDKKFVLVGRGIYALAEWGYEKGTVKDVLEDILKKYPAAMTREEIIKEVLKVRQVKKSTVIINLNNYFKKTKEGKYTSK
;
A
#
# COMPACT_ATOMS: atom_id res chain seq x y z
N MET A 1 7.92 -5.11 -9.28
CA MET A 1 9.40 -5.25 -9.33
C MET A 1 10.03 -4.22 -8.41
N HIS A 2 11.21 -4.48 -7.82
CA HIS A 2 11.90 -3.48 -7.01
C HIS A 2 12.56 -2.42 -7.91
N PHE A 3 12.55 -1.14 -7.51
CA PHE A 3 13.08 -0.06 -8.34
C PHE A 3 14.58 -0.18 -8.67
N LYS A 4 15.35 -0.87 -7.81
CA LYS A 4 16.76 -1.18 -8.08
C LYS A 4 16.89 -2.19 -9.23
N ASP A 5 16.10 -3.26 -9.20
CA ASP A 5 16.07 -4.26 -10.26
C ASP A 5 15.63 -3.64 -11.59
N ILE A 6 14.67 -2.70 -11.56
CA ILE A 6 14.26 -1.93 -12.74
C ILE A 6 15.44 -1.12 -13.29
N ALA A 7 16.20 -0.45 -12.43
CA ALA A 7 17.38 0.32 -12.85
C ALA A 7 18.46 -0.59 -13.48
N GLU A 8 18.70 -1.77 -12.91
CA GLU A 8 19.61 -2.77 -13.46
C GLU A 8 19.15 -3.28 -14.82
N GLU A 9 17.85 -3.52 -15.00
CA GLU A 9 17.32 -4.00 -16.28
C GLU A 9 17.37 -2.91 -17.37
N ILE A 10 17.17 -1.65 -17.00
CA ILE A 10 17.40 -0.51 -17.90
C ILE A 10 18.87 -0.47 -18.34
N ASP A 11 19.82 -0.66 -17.41
CA ASP A 11 21.25 -0.69 -17.77
C ASP A 11 21.58 -1.85 -18.71
N LYS A 12 20.97 -3.02 -18.51
CA LYS A 12 21.14 -4.19 -19.41
C LYS A 12 20.53 -3.98 -20.79
N SER A 13 19.47 -3.18 -20.90
CA SER A 13 18.78 -2.93 -22.19
C SER A 13 19.62 -2.14 -23.20
N GLY A 14 20.73 -1.50 -22.77
CA GLY A 14 21.59 -0.70 -23.64
C GLY A 14 20.97 0.64 -24.09
N LEU A 15 19.79 0.99 -23.57
CA LEU A 15 19.08 2.24 -23.91
C LEU A 15 19.83 3.50 -23.43
N ASN A 16 20.65 3.37 -22.38
CA ASN A 16 21.34 4.48 -21.75
C ASN A 16 22.86 4.37 -21.91
N LYS A 17 23.52 5.48 -22.28
CA LYS A 17 24.99 5.58 -22.33
C LYS A 17 25.65 5.67 -20.95
N LYS A 18 24.87 5.96 -19.91
CA LYS A 18 25.32 6.16 -18.53
C LYS A 18 24.54 5.24 -17.59
N LYS A 19 25.18 4.83 -16.50
CA LYS A 19 24.58 4.01 -15.45
C LYS A 19 23.32 4.68 -14.90
N THR A 20 22.24 3.92 -14.84
CA THR A 20 20.94 4.38 -14.35
C THR A 20 20.99 4.54 -12.85
N HIS A 21 20.59 5.71 -12.34
CA HIS A 21 20.57 5.97 -10.91
C HIS A 21 19.26 5.43 -10.30
N PRO A 22 19.30 4.43 -9.38
CA PRO A 22 18.08 3.82 -8.85
C PRO A 22 17.13 4.83 -8.19
N GLN A 23 17.67 5.85 -7.51
CA GLN A 23 16.83 6.88 -6.89
C GLN A 23 16.04 7.69 -7.92
N THR A 24 16.59 7.91 -9.11
CA THR A 24 15.89 8.60 -10.19
C THR A 24 14.73 7.74 -10.69
N VAL A 25 14.96 6.45 -10.91
CA VAL A 25 13.90 5.49 -11.26
C VAL A 25 12.80 5.47 -10.21
N HIS A 26 13.15 5.43 -8.92
CA HIS A 26 12.19 5.52 -7.83
C HIS A 26 11.32 6.78 -7.92
N ASN A 27 11.94 7.94 -8.13
CA ASN A 27 11.23 9.22 -8.23
C ASN A 27 10.32 9.29 -9.45
N GLU A 28 10.77 8.79 -10.60
CA GLU A 28 9.95 8.77 -11.82
C GLU A 28 8.76 7.81 -11.70
N LEU A 29 8.95 6.65 -11.06
CA LEU A 29 7.85 5.71 -10.75
C LEU A 29 6.82 6.30 -9.77
N ILE A 30 7.21 7.22 -8.88
CA ILE A 30 6.27 7.91 -7.98
C ILE A 30 5.43 8.94 -8.74
N LYS A 31 6.05 9.66 -9.67
CA LYS A 31 5.41 10.73 -10.45
C LYS A 31 4.39 10.19 -11.44
N ASP A 32 4.67 9.06 -12.07
CA ASP A 32 3.78 8.46 -13.05
C ASP A 32 2.60 7.75 -12.36
N LYS A 33 1.37 8.13 -12.72
CA LYS A 33 0.13 7.58 -12.17
C LYS A 33 -0.10 6.11 -12.57
N LYS A 34 0.57 5.62 -13.61
CA LYS A 34 0.52 4.22 -14.04
C LYS A 34 1.17 3.27 -13.03
N PHE A 35 2.02 3.77 -12.14
CA PHE A 35 2.72 2.94 -11.17
C PHE A 35 2.23 3.21 -9.74
N VAL A 36 2.20 2.15 -8.95
CA VAL A 36 1.78 2.16 -7.55
C VAL A 36 2.84 1.48 -6.70
N LEU A 37 3.25 2.16 -5.62
CA LEU A 37 4.15 1.60 -4.61
C LEU A 37 3.36 0.61 -3.74
N VAL A 38 3.61 -0.68 -3.93
CA VAL A 38 2.90 -1.77 -3.23
C VAL A 38 3.69 -2.38 -2.06
N GLY A 39 4.96 -2.01 -1.93
CA GLY A 39 5.86 -2.43 -0.84
C GLY A 39 7.11 -1.57 -0.82
N ARG A 40 8.01 -1.77 0.15
CA ARG A 40 9.27 -0.99 0.25
C ARG A 40 10.08 -1.12 -1.04
N GLY A 41 10.04 -0.07 -1.85
CA GLY A 41 10.68 -0.02 -3.16
C GLY A 41 10.05 -0.89 -4.26
N ILE A 42 8.92 -1.54 -4.01
CA ILE A 42 8.24 -2.42 -5.00
C ILE A 42 7.13 -1.65 -5.71
N TYR A 43 7.19 -1.64 -7.03
CA TYR A 43 6.18 -1.02 -7.89
C TYR A 43 5.42 -2.04 -8.72
N ALA A 44 4.15 -1.75 -8.95
CA ALA A 44 3.23 -2.49 -9.82
C ALA A 44 2.45 -1.51 -10.71
N LEU A 45 1.88 -2.00 -11.81
CA LEU A 45 1.01 -1.20 -12.66
C LEU A 45 -0.37 -1.02 -12.01
N ALA A 46 -0.91 0.19 -12.08
CA ALA A 46 -2.24 0.52 -11.56
C ALA A 46 -3.33 -0.30 -12.26
N GLU A 47 -3.16 -0.62 -13.55
CA GLU A 47 -4.11 -1.40 -14.35
C GLU A 47 -4.30 -2.84 -13.84
N TRP A 48 -3.35 -3.36 -13.05
CA TRP A 48 -3.48 -4.68 -12.41
C TRP A 48 -4.43 -4.65 -11.20
N GLY A 49 -5.12 -3.53 -10.96
CA GLY A 49 -6.06 -3.35 -9.85
C GLY A 49 -5.39 -2.96 -8.54
N TYR A 50 -4.12 -2.54 -8.56
CA TYR A 50 -3.47 -1.99 -7.38
C TYR A 50 -3.85 -0.52 -7.20
N GLU A 51 -4.62 -0.21 -6.16
CA GLU A 51 -4.97 1.17 -5.84
C GLU A 51 -3.85 1.92 -5.10
N LYS A 52 -3.72 3.22 -5.41
CA LYS A 52 -2.95 4.15 -4.58
C LYS A 52 -3.66 4.28 -3.23
N GLY A 53 -3.07 3.65 -2.23
CA GLY A 53 -3.56 3.68 -0.88
C GLY A 53 -2.75 2.75 -0.01
N THR A 54 -2.43 3.20 1.18
CA THR A 54 -1.88 2.37 2.23
C THR A 54 -2.98 1.49 2.82
N VAL A 55 -2.60 0.48 3.63
CA VAL A 55 -3.58 -0.26 4.42
C VAL A 55 -4.39 0.67 5.32
N LYS A 56 -3.82 1.82 5.72
CA LYS A 56 -4.52 2.88 6.46
C LYS A 56 -5.68 3.48 5.67
N ASP A 57 -5.52 3.75 4.37
CA ASP A 57 -6.58 4.38 3.58
C ASP A 57 -7.77 3.42 3.40
N VAL A 58 -7.49 2.13 3.15
CA VAL A 58 -8.52 1.08 3.13
C VAL A 58 -9.22 0.95 4.49
N LEU A 59 -8.47 1.05 5.59
CA LEU A 59 -9.03 1.04 6.94
C LEU A 59 -9.92 2.26 7.19
N GLU A 60 -9.54 3.46 6.73
CA GLU A 60 -10.37 4.66 6.84
C GLU A 60 -11.68 4.51 6.08
N ASP A 61 -11.63 3.99 4.85
CA ASP A 61 -12.83 3.81 4.03
C ASP A 61 -13.77 2.75 4.61
N ILE A 62 -13.24 1.66 5.15
CA ILE A 62 -14.05 0.65 5.85
C ILE A 62 -14.68 1.28 7.09
N LEU A 63 -13.92 1.94 7.94
CA LEU A 63 -14.46 2.55 9.16
C LEU A 63 -15.45 3.69 8.88
N LYS A 64 -15.32 4.41 7.75
CA LYS A 64 -16.31 5.42 7.33
C LYS A 64 -17.61 4.78 6.80
N LYS A 65 -17.53 3.62 6.13
CA LYS A 65 -18.71 2.88 5.65
C LYS A 65 -19.54 2.31 6.79
N TYR A 66 -18.91 2.00 7.92
CA TYR A 66 -19.58 1.44 9.09
C TYR A 66 -19.64 2.48 10.23
N PRO A 67 -20.79 3.16 10.43
CA PRO A 67 -20.94 4.11 11.52
C PRO A 67 -20.93 3.45 12.92
N ALA A 68 -21.08 2.13 12.99
CA ALA A 68 -20.97 1.36 14.22
C ALA A 68 -19.53 0.94 14.50
N ALA A 69 -19.14 0.92 15.78
CA ALA A 69 -17.82 0.49 16.20
C ALA A 69 -17.59 -1.00 15.86
N MET A 70 -16.53 -1.29 15.09
CA MET A 70 -16.21 -2.65 14.62
C MET A 70 -15.12 -3.29 15.48
N THR A 71 -15.19 -4.62 15.66
CA THR A 71 -14.11 -5.39 16.28
C THR A 71 -12.90 -5.52 15.34
N ARG A 72 -11.74 -5.86 15.90
CA ARG A 72 -10.52 -6.07 15.13
C ARG A 72 -10.73 -7.15 14.06
N GLU A 73 -11.39 -8.24 14.42
CA GLU A 73 -11.62 -9.40 13.58
C GLU A 73 -12.52 -9.08 12.39
N GLU A 74 -13.59 -8.30 12.61
CA GLU A 74 -14.47 -7.81 11.56
C GLU A 74 -13.73 -6.90 10.57
N ILE A 75 -12.91 -5.97 11.08
CA ILE A 75 -12.13 -5.08 10.23
C ILE A 75 -11.12 -5.86 9.40
N ILE A 76 -10.43 -6.84 9.99
CA ILE A 76 -9.52 -7.71 9.23
C ILE A 76 -10.27 -8.42 8.11
N LYS A 77 -11.48 -8.95 8.39
CA LYS A 77 -12.29 -9.65 7.39
C LYS A 77 -12.66 -8.71 6.24
N GLU A 78 -13.11 -7.49 6.52
CA GLU A 78 -13.46 -6.53 5.46
C GLU A 78 -12.24 -6.06 4.67
N VAL A 79 -11.10 -5.79 5.33
CA VAL A 79 -9.85 -5.41 4.64
C VAL A 79 -9.39 -6.52 3.71
N LEU A 80 -9.48 -7.79 4.13
CA LEU A 80 -9.08 -8.93 3.31
C LEU A 80 -9.99 -9.16 2.09
N LYS A 81 -11.25 -8.68 2.12
CA LYS A 81 -12.13 -8.71 0.93
C LYS A 81 -11.71 -7.67 -0.11
N VAL A 82 -11.23 -6.52 0.35
CA VAL A 82 -10.84 -5.40 -0.54
C VAL A 82 -9.40 -5.56 -1.02
N ARG A 83 -8.50 -6.05 -0.17
CA ARG A 83 -7.06 -6.12 -0.45
C ARG A 83 -6.41 -7.37 0.13
N GLN A 84 -5.66 -8.09 -0.70
CA GLN A 84 -4.88 -9.23 -0.23
C GLN A 84 -3.62 -8.77 0.53
N VAL A 85 -3.72 -8.71 1.85
CA VAL A 85 -2.63 -8.32 2.76
C VAL A 85 -2.50 -9.31 3.91
N LYS A 86 -1.34 -9.33 4.58
CA LYS A 86 -1.18 -10.14 5.79
C LYS A 86 -2.00 -9.54 6.93
N LYS A 87 -2.64 -10.41 7.73
CA LYS A 87 -3.38 -10.00 8.94
C LYS A 87 -2.52 -9.12 9.87
N SER A 88 -1.24 -9.47 10.04
CA SER A 88 -0.29 -8.70 10.86
C SER A 88 -0.14 -7.25 10.38
N THR A 89 -0.11 -7.02 9.06
CA THR A 89 -0.04 -5.68 8.48
C THR A 89 -1.27 -4.86 8.82
N VAL A 90 -2.47 -5.46 8.76
CA VAL A 90 -3.72 -4.79 9.14
C VAL A 90 -3.71 -4.41 10.62
N ILE A 91 -3.28 -5.32 11.50
CA ILE A 91 -3.21 -5.10 12.95
C ILE A 91 -2.23 -3.97 13.30
N ILE A 92 -1.04 -3.98 12.69
CA ILE A 92 -0.03 -2.92 12.91
C ILE A 92 -0.59 -1.56 12.49
N ASN A 93 -1.26 -1.47 11.34
CA ASN A 93 -1.86 -0.22 10.87
C ASN A 93 -3.03 0.22 11.78
N LEU A 94 -3.90 -0.70 12.21
CA LEU A 94 -4.97 -0.42 13.17
C LEU A 94 -4.42 0.20 14.46
N ASN A 95 -3.41 -0.41 15.06
CA ASN A 95 -2.83 0.05 16.32
C ASN A 95 -2.07 1.39 16.17
N ASN A 96 -1.42 1.63 15.04
CA ASN A 96 -0.62 2.83 14.82
C ASN A 96 -1.47 4.06 14.49
N TYR A 97 -2.60 3.89 13.80
CA TYR A 97 -3.35 5.01 13.21
C TYR A 97 -4.75 5.22 13.79
N PHE A 98 -5.36 4.21 14.43
CA PHE A 98 -6.75 4.28 14.90
C PHE A 98 -6.85 4.08 16.41
N LYS A 99 -7.79 4.80 17.04
CA LYS A 99 -8.04 4.66 18.47
C LYS A 99 -8.95 3.47 18.74
N LYS A 100 -8.54 2.64 19.71
CA LYS A 100 -9.34 1.55 20.25
C LYS A 100 -10.25 2.08 21.37
N THR A 101 -11.54 1.78 21.31
CA THR A 101 -12.50 2.12 22.36
C THR A 101 -12.28 1.23 23.60
N LYS A 102 -12.88 1.60 24.74
CA LYS A 102 -12.81 0.80 25.99
C LYS A 102 -13.36 -0.62 25.81
N GLU A 103 -14.30 -0.81 24.87
CA GLU A 103 -14.89 -2.11 24.51
C GLU A 103 -14.03 -2.91 23.51
N GLY A 104 -12.91 -2.36 23.07
CA GLY A 104 -12.00 -3.00 22.15
C GLY A 104 -12.38 -2.94 20.67
N LYS A 105 -13.28 -2.01 20.32
CA LYS A 105 -13.72 -1.74 18.95
C LYS A 105 -13.03 -0.50 18.37
N TYR A 106 -13.15 -0.27 17.07
CA TYR A 106 -12.62 0.89 16.36
C TYR A 106 -13.75 1.63 15.64
N THR A 107 -13.65 2.96 15.57
CA THR A 107 -14.61 3.83 14.90
C THR A 107 -13.88 4.72 13.89
N SER A 108 -14.60 5.26 12.90
CA SER A 108 -14.05 6.38 12.12
C SER A 108 -13.78 7.55 13.06
N LYS A 109 -12.66 8.23 12.81
CA LYS A 109 -12.23 9.40 13.57
C LYS A 109 -13.15 10.60 13.33
#